data_AF-A0A450XWQ6-F1
#
_entry.id   AF-A0A450XWQ6-F1
#
_cell.length_a   1.000
_cell.length_b   1.000
_cell.length_c   1.000
_cell.angle_alpha   90.00
_cell.angle_beta   90.00
_cell.angle_gamma   90.00
#
_symmetry.space_group_name_H-M   'P 1'
#
loop_
_entity.id
_entity.type
_entity.pdbx_description
1 polymer ?
#
loop_
_entity_poly.entity_id
_entity_poly.type
_entity_poly.pdbx_seq_one_letter_code
_entity_poly.pdbx_strand_id
1 'polypeptide(L)'
;MDEKPFNFETKQKPMTETQSQQSTHDDYDSPWKEALEAYFPEFMTLFFPVIHQEIDWGIPPRFMDKELQQVVRDAKLGRRYADKLIQVWTLEGKKTWVLIHVEVQGQSEPDFNERMYVYNYRLFDRYQVDVISLAILTDPSPNFRAGEYRCGRWGCDVQFRFPTVKLLDLGHDWETLEASDNPFTLVVMAHLMAQKNRDGKKRLDAKLQLIRLMYHRGYSKKRILTLFRVIDWLLHLPPELVPQF
;
A
#
# COMPACT_ATOMS: atom_id res chain seq x y z
N MET A 1 69.87 -16.83 -40.97
CA MET A 1 69.00 -16.76 -42.15
C MET A 1 67.60 -16.44 -41.66
N ASP A 2 67.17 -15.25 -42.08
CA ASP A 2 65.81 -14.80 -42.37
C ASP A 2 64.81 -14.51 -41.25
N GLU A 3 64.55 -13.20 -41.15
CA GLU A 3 63.47 -12.50 -40.47
C GLU A 3 62.11 -12.65 -41.18
N LYS A 4 61.06 -12.18 -40.45
CA LYS A 4 59.77 -11.59 -40.87
C LYS A 4 58.52 -12.50 -40.81
N PRO A 5 57.32 -11.92 -40.54
CA PRO A 5 56.82 -11.70 -39.18
C PRO A 5 55.41 -12.29 -38.98
N PHE A 6 54.96 -12.50 -37.73
CA PHE A 6 53.57 -12.90 -37.48
C PHE A 6 52.74 -11.74 -36.94
N ASN A 7 51.63 -11.53 -37.63
CA ASN A 7 50.74 -10.38 -37.59
C ASN A 7 49.97 -10.29 -36.25
N PHE A 8 49.82 -9.07 -35.73
CA PHE A 8 48.90 -8.76 -34.64
C PHE A 8 47.47 -8.72 -35.18
N GLU A 9 46.66 -9.72 -34.86
CA GLU A 9 45.19 -9.61 -34.96
C GLU A 9 44.59 -9.63 -33.56
N THR A 10 44.25 -8.42 -33.11
CA THR A 10 43.41 -8.10 -31.97
C THR A 10 42.01 -8.66 -32.19
N LYS A 11 41.73 -9.86 -31.65
CA LYS A 11 40.34 -10.30 -31.46
C LYS A 11 39.72 -9.56 -30.28
N GLN A 12 38.97 -8.52 -30.61
CA GLN A 12 37.98 -7.90 -29.73
C GLN A 12 37.00 -8.96 -29.22
N LYS A 13 37.04 -9.25 -27.91
CA LYS A 13 35.95 -9.91 -27.21
C LYS A 13 34.80 -8.91 -27.07
N PRO A 14 33.56 -9.26 -27.43
CA PRO A 14 32.43 -8.39 -27.15
C PRO A 14 32.20 -8.35 -25.63
N MET A 15 32.41 -7.18 -25.04
CA MET A 15 31.89 -6.81 -23.72
C MET A 15 30.37 -6.87 -23.79
N THR A 16 29.79 -7.95 -23.27
CA THR A 16 28.38 -7.96 -22.89
C THR A 16 28.32 -7.31 -21.51
N GLU A 17 28.34 -5.98 -21.49
CA GLU A 17 27.82 -5.22 -20.35
C GLU A 17 26.32 -5.48 -20.32
N THR A 18 25.91 -6.52 -19.58
CA THR A 18 24.56 -6.56 -19.05
C THR A 18 24.47 -5.43 -18.05
N GLN A 19 24.11 -4.24 -18.54
CA GLN A 19 23.61 -3.17 -17.71
C GLN A 19 22.45 -3.76 -16.91
N SER A 20 22.75 -4.08 -15.65
CA SER A 20 21.74 -4.23 -14.64
C SER A 20 20.95 -2.93 -14.66
N GLN A 21 19.79 -2.95 -15.31
CA GLN A 21 18.74 -1.98 -15.07
C GLN A 21 18.42 -2.10 -13.59
N GLN A 22 19.17 -1.35 -12.78
CA GLN A 22 18.76 -0.91 -11.47
C GLN A 22 17.42 -0.24 -11.73
N SER A 23 16.35 -0.97 -11.41
CA SER A 23 15.01 -0.43 -11.41
C SER A 23 15.04 0.77 -10.48
N THR A 24 15.03 1.96 -11.05
CA THR A 24 14.87 3.25 -10.37
C THR A 24 13.46 3.32 -9.80
N HIS A 25 13.18 2.49 -8.81
CA HIS A 25 11.89 2.38 -8.12
C HIS A 25 12.03 2.83 -6.66
N ASP A 26 12.96 3.74 -6.39
CA ASP A 26 13.32 4.12 -5.02
C ASP A 26 12.84 5.51 -4.58
N ASP A 27 11.96 6.19 -5.32
CA ASP A 27 11.40 7.47 -4.81
C ASP A 27 9.95 7.79 -5.22
N TYR A 28 9.19 6.81 -5.73
CA TYR A 28 7.75 6.98 -5.88
C TYR A 28 7.02 6.39 -4.67
N ASP A 29 6.42 7.26 -3.86
CA ASP A 29 5.37 6.85 -2.92
C ASP A 29 4.33 6.04 -3.69
N SER A 30 4.09 4.80 -3.27
CA SER A 30 3.01 4.00 -3.84
C SER A 30 1.71 4.81 -3.79
N PRO A 31 0.86 4.77 -4.82
CA PRO A 31 -0.40 5.51 -4.78
C PRO A 31 -1.34 5.11 -3.65
N TRP A 32 -1.15 3.93 -3.07
CA TRP A 32 -1.81 3.57 -1.81
C TRP A 32 -1.44 4.53 -0.67
N LYS A 33 -0.20 4.99 -0.60
CA LYS A 33 0.24 6.02 0.36
C LYS A 33 -0.39 7.37 0.05
N GLU A 34 -0.35 7.81 -1.21
CA GLU A 34 -0.94 9.10 -1.63
C GLU A 34 -2.46 9.11 -1.37
N ALA A 35 -3.16 8.01 -1.70
CA ALA A 35 -4.58 7.86 -1.45
C ALA A 35 -4.90 7.85 0.06
N LEU A 36 -4.10 7.12 0.85
CA LEU A 36 -4.28 7.04 2.30
C LEU A 36 -4.09 8.41 2.95
N GLU A 37 -3.09 9.19 2.54
CA GLU A 37 -2.91 10.55 3.05
C GLU A 37 -4.04 11.49 2.65
N ALA A 38 -4.45 11.45 1.38
CA ALA A 38 -5.47 12.36 0.85
C ALA A 38 -6.88 12.07 1.38
N TYR A 39 -7.17 10.81 1.74
CA TYR A 39 -8.51 10.34 2.08
C TYR A 39 -8.51 9.49 3.37
N PHE A 40 -7.67 9.83 4.35
CA PHE A 40 -7.55 9.05 5.59
C PHE A 40 -8.88 8.88 6.37
N PRO A 41 -9.74 9.91 6.52
CA PRO A 41 -11.06 9.72 7.14
C PRO A 41 -11.93 8.73 6.38
N GLU A 42 -11.97 8.82 5.05
CA GLU A 42 -12.74 7.90 4.22
C GLU A 42 -12.14 6.49 4.19
N PHE A 43 -10.81 6.36 4.25
CA PHE A 43 -10.11 5.09 4.46
C PHE A 43 -10.56 4.43 5.78
N MET A 44 -10.53 5.19 6.89
CA MET A 44 -10.93 4.69 8.20
C MET A 44 -12.42 4.33 8.23
N THR A 45 -13.28 5.15 7.62
CA THR A 45 -14.72 4.85 7.50
C THR A 45 -14.97 3.54 6.74
N LEU A 46 -14.23 3.32 5.65
CA LEU A 46 -14.44 2.15 4.78
C LEU A 46 -13.95 0.85 5.44
N PHE A 47 -12.75 0.87 6.01
CA PHE A 47 -12.08 -0.35 6.46
C PHE A 47 -12.21 -0.62 7.95
N PHE A 48 -12.29 0.43 8.76
CA PHE A 48 -12.28 0.34 10.22
C PHE A 48 -13.33 1.26 10.85
N PRO A 49 -14.64 1.09 10.50
CA PRO A 49 -15.70 2.03 10.88
C PRO A 49 -15.87 2.16 12.40
N VAL A 50 -15.55 1.12 13.17
CA VAL A 50 -15.57 1.17 14.64
C VAL A 50 -14.47 2.11 15.15
N ILE A 51 -13.24 1.97 14.67
CA ILE A 51 -12.12 2.84 15.07
C ILE A 51 -12.33 4.27 14.58
N HIS A 52 -12.91 4.44 13.39
CA HIS A 52 -13.25 5.77 12.87
C HIS A 52 -14.13 6.57 13.83
N GLN A 53 -15.06 5.92 14.55
CA GLN A 53 -15.97 6.59 15.48
C GLN A 53 -15.27 7.10 16.74
N GLU A 54 -14.08 6.58 17.06
CA GLU A 54 -13.32 6.97 18.26
C GLU A 54 -12.36 8.15 18.00
N ILE A 55 -12.17 8.55 16.74
CA ILE A 55 -11.22 9.58 16.33
C ILE A 55 -11.89 10.97 16.32
N ASP A 56 -11.25 11.96 16.93
CA ASP A 56 -11.64 13.37 16.85
C ASP A 56 -11.20 13.97 15.51
N TRP A 57 -12.07 13.87 14.51
CA TRP A 57 -11.88 14.44 13.17
C TRP A 57 -11.88 15.98 13.15
N GLY A 58 -12.24 16.64 14.26
CA GLY A 58 -12.07 18.08 14.42
C GLY A 58 -10.61 18.51 14.53
N ILE A 59 -9.70 17.57 14.83
CA ILE A 59 -8.26 17.79 14.86
C ILE A 59 -7.60 17.05 13.69
N PRO A 60 -6.88 17.75 12.79
CA PRO A 60 -6.23 17.11 11.66
C PRO A 60 -5.24 16.01 12.10
N PRO A 61 -5.28 14.82 11.47
CA PRO A 61 -4.28 13.78 11.69
C PRO A 61 -2.88 14.26 11.34
N ARG A 62 -1.88 13.84 12.12
CA ARG A 62 -0.46 14.12 11.84
C ARG A 62 0.22 12.86 11.31
N PHE A 63 0.69 12.90 10.07
CA PHE A 63 1.49 11.83 9.47
C PHE A 63 2.94 11.91 9.93
N MET A 64 3.50 10.75 10.27
CA MET A 64 4.79 10.58 10.96
C MET A 64 5.69 9.57 10.23
N ASP A 65 5.83 9.73 8.91
CA ASP A 65 6.57 8.79 8.06
C ASP A 65 8.06 8.72 8.37
N LYS A 66 8.67 9.86 8.69
CA LYS A 66 10.11 9.92 9.03
C LYS A 66 10.37 9.21 10.34
N GLU A 67 9.48 9.38 11.30
CA GLU A 67 9.50 8.72 12.59
C GLU A 67 9.33 7.21 12.44
N LEU A 68 8.40 6.78 11.58
CA LEU A 68 8.22 5.37 11.24
C LEU A 68 9.53 4.81 10.69
N GLN A 69 10.11 5.42 9.64
CA GLN A 69 11.39 4.98 9.05
C GLN A 69 12.53 4.79 10.07
N GLN A 70 12.58 5.60 11.13
CA GLN A 70 13.58 5.45 12.19
C GLN A 70 13.36 4.20 13.05
N VAL A 71 12.12 3.72 13.14
CA VAL A 71 11.73 2.51 13.86
C VAL A 71 11.93 1.25 13.01
N VAL A 72 11.80 1.37 11.69
CA VAL A 72 11.74 0.22 10.75
C VAL A 72 13.05 -0.23 10.13
N ARG A 73 14.20 0.28 10.59
CA ARG A 73 15.51 0.23 9.89
C ARG A 73 16.00 -1.15 9.40
N ASP A 74 15.42 -2.27 9.86
CA ASP A 74 15.89 -3.64 9.57
C ASP A 74 14.87 -4.54 8.84
N ALA A 75 13.70 -4.01 8.43
CA ALA A 75 12.68 -4.85 7.79
C ALA A 75 13.02 -5.11 6.31
N LYS A 76 13.08 -6.39 5.91
CA LYS A 76 13.22 -6.78 4.50
C LYS A 76 12.03 -6.22 3.71
N LEU A 77 12.31 -5.45 2.65
CA LEU A 77 11.26 -4.96 1.74
C LEU A 77 10.73 -6.11 0.87
N GLY A 78 9.56 -6.64 1.21
CA GLY A 78 8.70 -7.36 0.27
C GLY A 78 7.81 -6.41 -0.55
N ARG A 79 6.80 -6.93 -1.27
CA ARG A 79 5.81 -6.07 -1.97
C ARG A 79 4.81 -5.48 -0.98
N ARG A 80 5.23 -4.38 -0.36
CA ARG A 80 4.42 -3.52 0.50
C ARG A 80 3.98 -2.30 -0.28
N TYR A 81 2.69 -1.99 -0.27
CA TYR A 81 2.14 -0.83 -0.97
C TYR A 81 2.23 0.42 -0.10
N ALA A 82 1.77 0.36 1.15
CA ALA A 82 1.85 1.50 2.06
C ALA A 82 2.26 1.06 3.46
N ASP A 83 3.01 1.94 4.10
CA ASP A 83 3.37 1.85 5.50
C ASP A 83 3.31 3.27 6.05
N LYS A 84 2.41 3.51 7.01
CA LYS A 84 2.10 4.85 7.50
C LYS A 84 1.92 4.82 9.02
N LEU A 85 2.44 5.86 9.65
CA LEU A 85 2.24 6.14 11.07
C LEU A 85 1.49 7.46 11.18
N ILE A 86 0.35 7.45 11.85
CA ILE A 86 -0.53 8.60 11.96
C ILE A 86 -0.83 8.84 13.44
N GLN A 87 -0.49 10.02 13.93
CA GLN A 87 -0.97 10.49 15.22
C GLN A 87 -2.38 11.06 15.06
N VAL A 88 -3.31 10.59 15.89
CA VAL A 88 -4.70 11.08 15.95
C VAL A 88 -5.11 11.37 17.38
N TRP A 89 -6.12 12.21 17.54
CA TRP A 89 -6.73 12.49 18.86
C TRP A 89 -7.99 11.65 19.04
N THR A 90 -8.22 11.16 20.26
CA THR A 90 -9.40 10.36 20.60
C THR A 90 -10.53 11.25 21.12
N LEU A 91 -11.77 10.83 20.88
CA LEU A 91 -12.97 11.40 21.49
C LEU A 91 -13.18 10.91 22.94
N GLU A 92 -12.55 9.79 23.30
CA GLU A 92 -12.69 9.18 24.63
C GLU A 92 -11.99 10.01 25.73
N GLY A 93 -12.72 10.30 26.81
CA GLY A 93 -12.18 10.84 28.06
C GLY A 93 -11.52 12.22 27.96
N LYS A 94 -10.31 12.35 28.52
CA LYS A 94 -9.45 13.52 28.28
C LYS A 94 -8.89 13.37 26.88
N LYS A 95 -8.87 14.44 26.08
CA LYS A 95 -8.18 14.50 24.79
C LYS A 95 -6.78 13.89 24.90
N THR A 96 -6.67 12.61 24.56
CA THR A 96 -5.43 11.86 24.48
C THR A 96 -5.18 11.60 23.01
N TRP A 97 -3.92 11.47 22.66
CA TRP A 97 -3.54 11.11 21.30
C TRP A 97 -2.99 9.69 21.31
N VAL A 98 -3.23 8.99 20.21
CA VAL A 98 -2.77 7.63 19.96
C VAL A 98 -2.05 7.57 18.63
N LEU A 99 -1.28 6.51 18.41
CA LEU A 99 -0.65 6.22 17.13
C LEU A 99 -1.44 5.15 16.39
N ILE A 100 -1.77 5.42 15.13
CA ILE A 100 -2.28 4.44 14.18
C ILE A 100 -1.16 4.06 13.23
N HIS A 101 -0.76 2.80 13.25
CA HIS A 101 0.13 2.20 12.27
C HIS A 101 -0.70 1.45 11.24
N VAL A 102 -0.57 1.80 9.95
CA VAL A 102 -1.26 1.14 8.84
C VAL A 102 -0.25 0.49 7.90
N GLU A 103 -0.37 -0.82 7.70
CA GLU A 103 0.39 -1.57 6.70
C GLU A 103 -0.55 -2.11 5.60
N VAL A 104 -0.31 -1.69 4.36
CA VAL A 104 -1.00 -2.21 3.16
C VAL A 104 -0.08 -3.20 2.45
N GLN A 105 -0.41 -4.48 2.55
CA GLN A 105 0.44 -5.58 2.14
C GLN A 105 -0.03 -6.19 0.81
N GLY A 106 0.90 -6.35 -0.14
CA GLY A 106 0.61 -6.82 -1.51
C GLY A 106 0.84 -8.30 -1.76
N GLN A 107 1.56 -8.97 -0.86
CA GLN A 107 1.90 -10.39 -0.98
C GLN A 107 1.72 -11.10 0.36
N SER A 108 1.44 -12.40 0.29
CA SER A 108 1.47 -13.26 1.47
C SER A 108 2.91 -13.40 1.96
N GLU A 109 3.17 -12.94 3.18
CA GLU A 109 4.48 -13.03 3.84
C GLU A 109 4.35 -13.81 5.16
N PRO A 110 5.14 -14.87 5.38
CA PRO A 110 5.02 -15.69 6.59
C PRO A 110 5.27 -14.93 7.90
N ASP A 111 6.16 -13.94 7.88
CA ASP A 111 6.59 -13.12 9.02
C ASP A 111 5.74 -11.85 9.21
N PHE A 112 4.67 -11.68 8.43
CA PHE A 112 3.83 -10.47 8.47
C PHE A 112 3.28 -10.16 9.88
N ASN A 113 2.71 -11.17 10.57
CA ASN A 113 2.15 -10.96 11.90
C ASN A 113 3.23 -10.59 12.94
N GLU A 114 4.41 -11.23 12.85
CA GLU A 114 5.55 -10.93 13.70
C GLU A 114 6.04 -9.49 13.47
N ARG A 115 6.13 -9.07 12.21
CA ARG A 115 6.50 -7.70 11.84
C ARG A 115 5.54 -6.66 12.41
N MET A 116 4.23 -6.90 12.27
CA MET A 116 3.19 -6.04 12.87
C MET A 116 3.38 -5.91 14.39
N TYR A 117 3.68 -7.01 15.08
CA TYR A 117 3.99 -6.99 16.51
C TYR A 117 5.27 -6.21 16.84
N VAL A 118 6.36 -6.46 16.11
CA VAL A 118 7.65 -5.77 16.33
C VAL A 118 7.50 -4.26 16.15
N TYR A 119 6.74 -3.82 15.14
CA TYR A 119 6.51 -2.38 14.92
C TYR A 119 5.67 -1.80 16.04
N ASN A 120 4.58 -2.47 16.41
CA ASN A 120 3.72 -2.05 17.52
C ASN A 120 4.53 -1.85 18.81
N TYR A 121 5.33 -2.85 19.19
CA TYR A 121 6.19 -2.79 20.36
C TYR A 121 7.22 -1.66 20.28
N ARG A 122 7.93 -1.51 19.16
CA ARG A 122 8.96 -0.45 19.03
C ARG A 122 8.36 0.95 19.06
N LEU A 123 7.17 1.13 18.47
CA LEU A 123 6.45 2.39 18.52
C LEU A 123 5.97 2.70 19.95
N PHE A 124 5.42 1.69 20.64
CA PHE A 124 5.00 1.81 22.02
C PHE A 124 6.17 2.18 22.93
N ASP A 125 7.29 1.44 22.84
CA ASP A 125 8.49 1.68 23.64
C ASP A 125 9.05 3.10 23.43
N ARG A 126 9.02 3.59 22.19
CA ARG A 126 9.55 4.91 21.84
C ARG A 126 8.66 6.07 22.28
N TYR A 127 7.34 5.95 22.11
CA TYR A 127 6.40 7.06 22.28
C TYR A 127 5.62 6.99 23.59
N GLN A 128 5.56 5.83 24.24
CA GLN A 128 4.86 5.60 25.50
C GLN A 128 3.38 6.02 25.43
N VAL A 129 2.74 5.73 24.29
CA VAL A 129 1.30 5.92 24.04
C VAL A 129 0.72 4.67 23.41
N ASP A 130 -0.61 4.54 23.44
CA ASP A 130 -1.29 3.44 22.78
C ASP A 130 -1.04 3.45 21.26
N VAL A 131 -0.74 2.27 20.73
CA VAL A 131 -0.48 2.05 19.31
C VAL A 131 -1.49 1.05 18.76
N ILE A 132 -2.29 1.50 17.81
CA ILE A 132 -3.27 0.70 17.10
C ILE A 132 -2.64 0.31 15.76
N SER A 133 -2.41 -0.98 15.55
CA SER A 133 -1.89 -1.48 14.27
C SER A 133 -3.03 -2.02 13.42
N LEU A 134 -3.03 -1.67 12.14
CA LEU A 134 -4.07 -1.98 11.17
C LEU A 134 -3.44 -2.54 9.91
N ALA A 135 -4.04 -3.59 9.34
CA ALA A 135 -3.55 -4.14 8.08
C ALA A 135 -4.63 -4.17 7.00
N ILE A 136 -4.22 -3.85 5.77
CA ILE A 136 -5.00 -4.11 4.57
C ILE A 136 -4.26 -5.16 3.73
N LEU A 137 -4.89 -6.32 3.58
CA LEU A 137 -4.38 -7.42 2.78
C LEU A 137 -4.91 -7.30 1.35
N THR A 138 -3.99 -7.10 0.43
CA THR A 138 -4.29 -6.82 -0.97
C THR A 138 -3.77 -7.90 -1.91
N ASP A 139 -3.26 -9.01 -1.39
CA ASP A 139 -2.78 -10.14 -2.19
C ASP A 139 -3.96 -10.93 -2.82
N PRO A 140 -3.72 -11.65 -3.93
CA PRO A 140 -4.76 -12.38 -4.65
C PRO A 140 -5.11 -13.74 -4.04
N SER A 141 -4.49 -14.15 -2.92
CA SER A 141 -4.75 -15.46 -2.30
C SER A 141 -5.93 -15.38 -1.35
N PRO A 142 -7.02 -16.15 -1.53
CA PRO A 142 -8.15 -16.14 -0.61
C PRO A 142 -7.80 -16.75 0.77
N ASN A 143 -6.77 -17.59 0.81
CA ASN A 143 -6.39 -18.35 2.01
C ASN A 143 -5.46 -17.57 2.94
N PHE A 144 -4.75 -16.56 2.45
CA PHE A 144 -3.86 -15.78 3.29
C PHE A 144 -4.68 -14.83 4.18
N ARG A 145 -4.53 -15.01 5.49
CA ARG A 145 -5.14 -14.24 6.56
C ARG A 145 -4.06 -13.80 7.55
N ALA A 146 -4.27 -12.63 8.15
CA ALA A 146 -3.41 -12.04 9.16
C ALA A 146 -4.28 -11.49 10.30
N GLY A 147 -3.65 -11.11 11.41
CA GLY A 147 -4.35 -10.47 12.53
C GLY A 147 -4.00 -11.04 13.91
N GLU A 148 -3.10 -12.01 13.99
CA GLU A 148 -2.63 -12.53 15.26
C GLU A 148 -1.18 -12.98 15.20
N TYR A 149 -0.38 -12.50 16.15
CA TYR A 149 0.94 -13.02 16.47
C TYR A 149 0.93 -13.62 17.88
N ARG A 150 1.52 -14.81 18.02
CA ARG A 150 1.71 -15.46 19.31
C ARG A 150 3.12 -16.00 19.42
N CYS A 151 3.75 -15.75 20.56
CA CYS A 151 4.96 -16.46 20.95
C CYS A 151 4.87 -16.84 22.43
N GLY A 152 5.47 -17.97 22.79
CA GLY A 152 5.42 -18.46 24.15
C GLY A 152 6.54 -19.43 24.46
N ARG A 153 7.14 -19.31 25.65
CA ARG A 153 8.17 -20.24 26.13
C ARG A 153 8.18 -20.30 27.65
N TRP A 154 8.25 -21.52 28.20
CA TRP A 154 8.37 -21.78 29.64
C TRP A 154 7.33 -21.06 30.53
N GLY A 155 6.09 -20.91 30.04
CA GLY A 155 5.00 -20.24 30.77
C GLY A 155 4.99 -18.71 30.66
N CYS A 156 5.80 -18.12 29.76
CA CYS A 156 5.73 -16.72 29.38
C CYS A 156 5.19 -16.62 27.96
N ASP A 157 4.06 -15.94 27.77
CA ASP A 157 3.33 -15.86 26.51
C ASP A 157 3.04 -14.41 26.13
N VAL A 158 3.15 -14.13 24.83
CA VAL A 158 2.71 -12.89 24.19
C VAL A 158 1.62 -13.24 23.18
N GLN A 159 0.53 -12.48 23.23
CA GLN A 159 -0.53 -12.55 22.25
C GLN A 159 -0.85 -11.14 21.76
N PHE A 160 -0.61 -10.91 20.48
CA PHE A 160 -0.88 -9.64 19.82
C PHE A 160 -1.93 -9.84 18.74
N ARG A 161 -3.06 -9.13 18.84
CA ARG A 161 -4.15 -9.16 17.88
C ARG A 161 -4.34 -7.78 17.27
N PHE A 162 -4.62 -7.74 15.98
CA PHE A 162 -4.80 -6.49 15.27
C PHE A 162 -5.89 -6.62 14.19
N PRO A 163 -6.70 -5.57 13.96
CA PRO A 163 -7.70 -5.57 12.90
C PRO A 163 -7.07 -5.69 11.51
N THR A 164 -7.66 -6.52 10.67
CA THR A 164 -7.25 -6.72 9.29
C THR A 164 -8.45 -6.67 8.35
N VAL A 165 -8.24 -6.11 7.15
CA VAL A 165 -9.22 -6.16 6.06
C VAL A 165 -8.60 -6.81 4.83
N LYS A 166 -9.31 -7.76 4.22
CA LYS A 166 -8.93 -8.39 2.96
C LYS A 166 -9.71 -7.75 1.81
N LEU A 167 -9.02 -7.16 0.84
CA LEU A 167 -9.70 -6.51 -0.29
C LEU A 167 -10.50 -7.49 -1.16
N LEU A 168 -10.06 -8.74 -1.27
CA LEU A 168 -10.81 -9.76 -2.00
C LEU A 168 -12.22 -9.97 -1.42
N ASP A 169 -12.37 -9.88 -0.10
CA ASP A 169 -13.67 -10.07 0.55
C ASP A 169 -14.63 -8.92 0.23
N LEU A 170 -14.11 -7.68 0.18
CA LEU A 170 -14.89 -6.51 -0.26
C LEU A 170 -15.34 -6.65 -1.73
N GLY A 171 -14.51 -7.31 -2.56
CA GLY A 171 -14.81 -7.55 -3.96
C GLY A 171 -15.95 -8.54 -4.24
N HIS A 172 -16.45 -9.26 -3.23
CA HIS A 172 -17.61 -10.14 -3.38
C HIS A 172 -18.92 -9.36 -3.52
N ASP A 173 -19.02 -8.17 -2.93
CA ASP A 173 -20.18 -7.30 -3.03
C ASP A 173 -19.85 -6.05 -3.88
N TRP A 174 -19.73 -6.29 -5.18
CA TRP A 174 -19.35 -5.25 -6.13
C TRP A 174 -20.38 -4.12 -6.24
N GLU A 175 -21.67 -4.45 -6.13
CA GLU A 175 -22.76 -3.48 -6.20
C GLU A 175 -22.69 -2.48 -5.06
N THR A 176 -22.41 -2.94 -3.83
CA THR A 176 -22.21 -2.04 -2.68
C THR A 176 -20.98 -1.15 -2.85
N LEU A 177 -19.87 -1.67 -3.39
CA LEU A 177 -18.69 -0.84 -3.69
C LEU A 177 -18.98 0.24 -4.74
N GLU A 178 -19.75 -0.10 -5.77
CA GLU A 178 -20.13 0.80 -6.86
C GLU A 178 -21.17 1.84 -6.42
N ALA A 179 -22.08 1.50 -5.51
CA ALA A 179 -23.07 2.41 -4.94
C ALA A 179 -22.51 3.35 -3.86
N SER A 180 -21.40 3.00 -3.21
CA SER A 180 -20.86 3.79 -2.10
C SER A 180 -20.23 5.11 -2.54
N ASP A 181 -20.60 6.22 -1.90
CA ASP A 181 -20.02 7.55 -2.15
C ASP A 181 -18.60 7.75 -1.60
N ASN A 182 -18.10 6.80 -0.81
CA ASN A 182 -16.74 6.83 -0.28
C ASN A 182 -15.71 6.77 -1.43
N PRO A 183 -14.80 7.75 -1.57
CA PRO A 183 -13.82 7.81 -2.67
C PRO A 183 -12.83 6.65 -2.65
N PHE A 184 -12.56 6.08 -1.49
CA PHE A 184 -11.60 4.99 -1.32
C PHE A 184 -12.10 3.69 -1.94
N THR A 185 -13.42 3.55 -2.15
CA THR A 185 -14.01 2.42 -2.90
C THR A 185 -13.47 2.33 -4.31
N LEU A 186 -13.19 3.46 -4.97
CA LEU A 186 -12.63 3.47 -6.32
C LEU A 186 -11.20 2.92 -6.35
N VAL A 187 -10.42 3.18 -5.29
CA VAL A 187 -9.07 2.63 -5.13
C VAL A 187 -9.15 1.11 -4.96
N VAL A 188 -10.09 0.63 -4.15
CA VAL A 188 -10.36 -0.81 -3.97
C VAL A 188 -10.79 -1.46 -5.29
N MET A 189 -11.76 -0.86 -5.99
CA MET A 189 -12.25 -1.35 -7.28
C MET A 189 -11.13 -1.39 -8.33
N ALA A 190 -10.32 -0.33 -8.43
CA ALA A 190 -9.17 -0.27 -9.32
C ALA A 190 -8.16 -1.37 -9.01
N HIS A 191 -7.85 -1.60 -7.74
CA HIS A 191 -6.93 -2.65 -7.32
C HIS A 191 -7.45 -4.05 -7.68
N LEU A 192 -8.72 -4.34 -7.40
CA LEU A 192 -9.37 -5.61 -7.74
C LEU A 192 -9.44 -5.83 -9.27
N MET A 193 -9.75 -4.78 -10.03
CA MET A 193 -9.74 -4.81 -11.50
C MET A 193 -8.33 -5.07 -12.04
N ALA A 194 -7.29 -4.42 -11.49
CA ALA A 194 -5.91 -4.61 -11.88
C ALA A 194 -5.43 -6.05 -11.67
N GLN A 195 -5.89 -6.71 -10.60
CA GLN A 195 -5.57 -8.12 -10.34
C GLN A 195 -6.24 -9.09 -11.30
N LYS A 196 -7.52 -8.84 -11.62
CA LYS A 196 -8.30 -9.68 -12.54
C LYS A 196 -7.84 -9.50 -14.00
N ASN A 197 -7.47 -8.29 -14.39
CA ASN A 197 -7.19 -7.93 -15.78
C ASN A 197 -5.69 -7.75 -16.03
N ARG A 198 -5.05 -8.79 -16.58
CA ARG A 198 -3.66 -8.74 -17.04
C ARG A 198 -3.51 -8.18 -18.47
N ASP A 199 -4.60 -8.12 -19.23
CA ASP A 199 -4.65 -7.61 -20.60
C ASP A 199 -4.86 -6.08 -20.62
N GLY A 200 -4.08 -5.38 -21.44
CA GLY A 200 -4.13 -3.92 -21.58
C GLY A 200 -5.50 -3.40 -22.01
N LYS A 201 -6.22 -4.10 -22.89
CA LYS A 201 -7.54 -3.64 -23.36
C LYS A 201 -8.56 -3.60 -22.20
N LYS A 202 -8.57 -4.65 -21.37
CA LYS A 202 -9.46 -4.73 -20.20
C LYS A 202 -9.10 -3.73 -19.10
N ARG A 203 -7.83 -3.31 -19.02
CA ARG A 203 -7.39 -2.24 -18.11
C ARG A 203 -7.90 -0.87 -18.56
N LEU A 204 -7.91 -0.62 -19.87
CA LEU A 204 -8.48 0.62 -20.42
C LEU A 204 -9.99 0.69 -20.15
N ASP A 205 -10.72 -0.41 -20.36
CA ASP A 205 -12.16 -0.48 -20.08
C ASP A 205 -12.45 -0.24 -18.58
N ALA A 206 -11.68 -0.86 -17.69
CA ALA A 206 -11.76 -0.64 -16.24
C ALA A 206 -11.50 0.82 -15.87
N LYS A 207 -10.47 1.44 -16.45
CA LYS A 207 -10.16 2.86 -16.23
C LYS A 207 -11.32 3.77 -16.68
N LEU A 208 -11.90 3.52 -17.84
CA LEU A 208 -13.06 4.28 -18.34
C LEU A 208 -14.29 4.10 -17.44
N GLN A 209 -14.54 2.89 -16.94
CA GLN A 209 -15.63 2.64 -15.99
C GLN A 209 -15.46 3.47 -14.71
N LEU A 210 -14.27 3.47 -14.11
CA LEU A 210 -14.00 4.23 -12.89
C LEU A 210 -14.10 5.74 -13.11
N ILE A 211 -13.67 6.24 -14.28
CA ILE A 211 -13.81 7.66 -14.62
C ILE A 211 -15.29 8.05 -14.73
N ARG A 212 -16.10 7.25 -15.44
CA ARG A 212 -17.55 7.50 -15.55
C ARG A 212 -18.22 7.49 -14.19
N LEU A 213 -17.82 6.56 -13.31
CA LEU A 213 -18.34 6.48 -11.95
C LEU A 213 -17.99 7.72 -11.12
N MET A 214 -16.76 8.23 -11.23
CA MET A 214 -16.36 9.49 -10.59
C MET A 214 -17.21 10.69 -11.04
N TYR A 215 -17.54 10.78 -12.33
CA TYR A 215 -18.42 11.83 -12.86
C TYR A 215 -19.87 11.65 -12.39
N HIS A 216 -20.38 10.41 -12.39
CA HIS A 216 -21.73 10.10 -11.93
C HIS A 216 -21.92 10.45 -10.44
N ARG A 217 -20.89 10.22 -9.62
CA ARG A 217 -20.87 10.60 -8.19
C ARG A 217 -20.67 12.11 -7.95
N GLY A 218 -20.59 12.92 -9.00
CA GLY A 218 -20.49 14.39 -8.90
C GLY A 218 -19.20 14.87 -8.24
N TYR A 219 -18.11 14.10 -8.33
CA TYR A 219 -16.84 14.50 -7.70
C TYR A 219 -16.26 15.75 -8.34
N SER A 220 -15.65 16.61 -7.51
CA SER A 220 -14.99 17.82 -7.99
C SER A 220 -13.79 17.47 -8.88
N LYS A 221 -13.47 18.36 -9.84
CA LYS A 221 -12.32 18.17 -10.74
C LYS A 221 -11.02 17.87 -9.99
N LYS A 222 -10.79 18.54 -8.85
CA LYS A 222 -9.63 18.29 -7.98
C LYS A 222 -9.62 16.86 -7.45
N ARG A 223 -10.76 16.37 -6.93
CA ARG A 223 -10.90 15.00 -6.40
C ARG A 223 -10.71 13.94 -7.48
N ILE A 224 -11.28 14.18 -8.66
CA ILE A 224 -11.11 13.31 -9.83
C ILE A 224 -9.63 13.20 -10.21
N LEU A 225 -8.89 14.31 -10.27
CA LEU A 225 -7.47 14.30 -10.63
C LEU A 225 -6.61 13.51 -9.64
N THR A 226 -6.85 13.67 -8.33
CA THR A 226 -6.13 12.91 -7.29
C THR A 226 -6.41 11.41 -7.41
N LEU A 227 -7.69 11.02 -7.49
CA LEU A 227 -8.07 9.61 -7.62
C LEU A 227 -7.62 9.01 -8.96
N PHE A 228 -7.64 9.80 -10.05
CA PHE A 228 -7.18 9.37 -11.35
C PHE A 228 -5.70 9.02 -11.34
N ARG A 229 -4.84 9.83 -10.70
CA ARG A 229 -3.40 9.52 -10.57
C ARG A 229 -3.18 8.19 -9.85
N VAL A 230 -3.97 7.93 -8.81
CA VAL A 230 -3.93 6.67 -8.07
C VAL A 230 -4.37 5.48 -8.92
N ILE A 231 -5.52 5.61 -9.59
CA ILE A 231 -6.11 4.58 -10.45
C ILE A 231 -5.21 4.27 -11.65
N ASP A 232 -4.65 5.31 -12.29
CA ASP A 232 -3.79 5.17 -13.47
C ASP A 232 -2.51 4.39 -13.16
N TRP A 233 -1.91 4.66 -12.00
CA TRP A 233 -0.76 3.88 -11.55
C TRP A 233 -1.13 2.45 -11.22
N LEU A 234 -2.24 2.21 -10.51
CA LEU A 234 -2.69 0.84 -10.17
C LEU A 234 -3.00 0.01 -11.42
N LEU A 235 -3.52 0.65 -12.46
CA LEU A 235 -3.88 0.01 -13.72
C LEU A 235 -2.77 0.04 -14.77
N HIS A 236 -1.54 0.46 -14.42
CA HIS A 236 -0.45 0.80 -15.35
C HIS A 236 -0.53 0.03 -16.67
N LEU A 237 -0.96 0.74 -17.71
CA LEU A 237 -0.97 0.28 -19.09
C LEU A 237 0.48 0.38 -19.60
N PRO A 238 0.99 -0.60 -20.35
CA PRO A 238 2.24 -0.43 -21.08
C PRO A 238 2.17 0.87 -21.92
N PRO A 239 3.30 1.59 -22.10
CA PRO A 239 3.33 2.88 -22.79
C PRO A 239 2.70 2.89 -24.19
N GLU A 240 2.61 1.71 -24.81
CA GLU A 240 2.05 1.46 -26.14
C GLU A 240 0.53 1.71 -26.27
N LEU A 241 -0.19 1.85 -25.14
CA LEU A 241 -1.66 1.97 -25.11
C LEU A 241 -2.18 3.28 -24.52
N VAL A 242 -1.32 4.28 -24.30
CA VAL A 242 -1.76 5.64 -23.91
C VAL A 242 -2.24 6.35 -25.18
N PRO A 243 -3.55 6.66 -25.34
CA PRO A 243 -3.98 7.55 -26.40
C PRO A 243 -3.35 8.92 -26.12
N GLN A 244 -2.56 9.42 -27.06
CA GLN A 244 -2.11 10.81 -27.05
C GLN A 244 -3.36 11.69 -27.13
N PHE A 245 -3.67 12.39 -26.04
CA PHE A 245 -4.68 13.45 -26.00
C PHE A 245 -4.00 14.80 -26.19
#